data_AF-M5AHY1-F1
#
_entry.id   AF-M5AHY1-F1
#
_cell.length_a   1.000
_cell.length_b   1.000
_cell.length_c   1.000
_cell.angle_alpha   90.00
_cell.angle_beta   90.00
_cell.angle_gamma   90.00
#
_symmetry.space_group_name_H-M   'P 1'
#
loop_
_entity.id
_entity.type
_entity.pdbx_description
1 polymer ?
#
loop_
_entity_poly.entity_id
_entity_poly.type
_entity_poly.pdbx_seq_one_letter_code
_entity_poly.pdbx_strand_id
1 'polypeptide(L)'
;MPTFPMTRWLLALCLPMLVATITHGQALDKATSQEAGLNSTALHQIDALLELLEQAVERKQLGGAVVLLARDGKLGYLSAKGFQDVEAGKAMASDTLFRIASMSKPVTSVAVMILVDDGKLSVTDPVSKYLPEFKNQKVLMQESGELVPATREITVHDLLTHTSGLTYRFMAQKPFDQLYHKADICDGLIRPAFTMAENVRHLAALPLQHLQHQPGSAYQYGLSTDVLGRLIEVISGQDLETFMRKRIFEPLGMNDTYFDLPADKAARLAVVYESGADKRINRIGEETVTKGELSYCVTSPYRGQRGYHSGGAGLTSSAADYA
;
A
#
# COMPACT_ATOMS: atom_id res chain seq x y z
N MET A 1 20.45 37.97 70.24
CA MET A 1 21.22 37.25 69.20
C MET A 1 20.30 36.18 68.59
N PRO A 2 20.33 35.98 67.27
CA PRO A 2 19.12 35.76 66.48
C PRO A 2 18.73 34.29 66.28
N THR A 3 17.44 34.12 66.07
CA THR A 3 16.69 32.95 65.60
C THR A 3 16.98 32.65 64.12
N PHE A 4 17.24 31.38 63.78
CA PHE A 4 17.18 30.88 62.40
C PHE A 4 15.96 29.96 62.23
N PRO A 5 15.06 30.21 61.26
CA PRO A 5 13.97 29.29 60.94
C PRO A 5 14.44 28.22 59.95
N MET A 6 14.05 26.97 60.22
CA MET A 6 14.14 25.84 59.28
C MET A 6 13.17 26.05 58.12
N THR A 7 13.68 26.33 56.92
CA THR A 7 12.89 26.33 55.69
C THR A 7 12.80 24.91 55.15
N ARG A 8 11.61 24.30 55.23
CA ARG A 8 11.27 23.05 54.52
C ARG A 8 11.19 23.32 53.02
N TRP A 9 12.04 22.68 52.23
CA TRP A 9 11.93 22.64 50.77
C TRP A 9 10.83 21.65 50.37
N LEU A 10 9.71 22.15 49.86
CA LEU A 10 8.72 21.35 49.14
C LEU A 10 9.23 21.14 47.71
N LEU A 11 9.77 19.96 47.44
CA LEU A 11 10.00 19.46 46.09
C LEU A 11 8.63 19.15 45.45
N ALA A 12 8.12 20.09 44.66
CA ALA A 12 6.99 19.83 43.78
C ALA A 12 7.47 18.96 42.60
N LEU A 13 7.15 17.67 42.64
CA LEU A 13 7.30 16.77 41.49
C LEU A 13 6.26 17.17 40.44
N CYS A 14 6.64 18.01 39.47
CA CYS A 14 5.87 18.19 38.25
C CYS A 14 6.11 16.98 37.34
N LEU A 15 5.25 15.97 37.45
CA LEU A 15 5.20 14.86 36.51
C LEU A 15 4.56 15.40 35.20
N PRO A 16 5.26 15.44 34.07
CA PRO A 16 4.61 15.79 32.80
C PRO A 16 3.67 14.64 32.44
N MET A 17 2.37 14.84 32.59
CA MET A 17 1.37 14.00 31.92
C MET A 17 1.56 14.22 30.40
N LEU A 18 2.25 13.30 29.73
CA LEU A 18 2.10 13.12 28.30
C LEU A 18 0.67 12.65 28.06
N VAL A 19 -0.24 13.60 27.85
CA VAL A 19 -1.52 13.30 27.24
C VAL A 19 -1.22 12.99 25.79
N ALA A 20 -1.15 11.71 25.44
CA ALA A 20 -1.21 11.28 24.06
C ALA A 20 -2.57 11.73 23.51
N THR A 21 -2.60 12.87 22.83
CA THR A 21 -3.76 13.27 22.05
C THR A 21 -3.95 12.23 20.96
N ILE A 22 -4.93 11.35 21.14
CA ILE A 22 -5.44 10.52 20.05
C ILE A 22 -6.14 11.50 19.12
N THR A 23 -5.39 12.03 18.16
CA THR A 23 -5.94 12.77 17.03
C THR A 23 -6.81 11.79 16.27
N HIS A 24 -8.13 11.94 16.41
CA HIS A 24 -9.07 11.28 15.52
C HIS A 24 -8.93 12.00 14.17
N GLY A 25 -8.72 11.25 13.10
CA GLY A 25 -8.82 11.79 11.75
C GLY A 25 -10.20 12.41 11.59
N GLN A 26 -10.21 13.65 11.12
CA GLN A 26 -11.46 14.32 10.80
C GLN A 26 -11.97 13.71 9.50
N ALA A 27 -13.09 12.99 9.57
CA ALA A 27 -13.81 12.59 8.37
C ALA A 27 -14.07 13.84 7.51
N LEU A 28 -13.92 13.73 6.20
CA LEU A 28 -14.10 14.87 5.31
C LEU A 28 -15.51 15.45 5.46
N ASP A 29 -15.59 16.73 5.85
CA ASP A 29 -16.87 17.41 5.99
C ASP A 29 -17.48 17.59 4.61
N LYS A 30 -18.70 17.05 4.41
CA LYS A 30 -19.44 17.27 3.17
C LYS A 30 -19.73 18.75 3.02
N ALA A 31 -19.34 19.30 1.89
CA ALA A 31 -19.54 20.70 1.56
C ALA A 31 -19.97 20.82 0.11
N THR A 32 -20.64 21.91 -0.24
CA THR A 32 -20.78 22.27 -1.66
C THR A 32 -19.39 22.53 -2.24
N SER A 33 -19.24 22.38 -3.56
CA SER A 33 -17.98 22.69 -4.24
C SER A 33 -17.46 24.09 -3.90
N GLN A 34 -18.36 25.07 -3.77
CA GLN A 34 -18.02 26.45 -3.41
C GLN A 34 -17.51 26.57 -1.96
N GLU A 35 -18.17 25.91 -1.01
CA GLU A 35 -17.75 25.92 0.41
C GLU A 35 -16.44 25.16 0.66
N ALA A 36 -16.14 24.18 -0.19
CA ALA A 36 -14.84 23.52 -0.26
C ALA A 36 -13.76 24.37 -0.96
N GLY A 37 -14.10 25.58 -1.42
CA GLY A 37 -13.17 26.46 -2.12
C GLY A 37 -12.78 25.95 -3.52
N LEU A 38 -13.57 25.06 -4.12
CA LEU A 38 -13.35 24.62 -5.49
C LEU A 38 -13.78 25.75 -6.44
N ASN A 39 -12.90 26.08 -7.39
CA ASN A 39 -13.16 27.13 -8.37
C ASN A 39 -14.29 26.68 -9.30
N SER A 40 -15.42 27.40 -9.30
CA SER A 40 -16.60 27.07 -10.10
C SER A 40 -16.33 27.01 -11.60
N THR A 41 -15.42 27.83 -12.13
CA THR A 41 -15.02 27.79 -13.54
C THR A 41 -14.17 26.55 -13.86
N ALA A 42 -13.38 26.07 -12.90
CA ALA A 42 -12.61 24.82 -13.05
C ALA A 42 -13.50 23.57 -12.89
N LEU A 43 -14.66 23.66 -12.22
CA LEU A 43 -15.61 22.54 -12.11
C LEU A 43 -16.12 22.07 -13.47
N HIS A 44 -16.19 22.94 -14.49
CA HIS A 44 -16.50 22.51 -15.86
C HIS A 44 -15.50 21.49 -16.42
N GLN A 45 -14.25 21.48 -15.94
CA GLN A 45 -13.29 20.44 -16.31
C GLN A 45 -13.63 19.10 -15.66
N ILE A 46 -14.25 19.12 -14.48
CA ILE A 46 -14.78 17.91 -13.82
C ILE A 46 -15.98 17.41 -14.60
N ASP A 47 -16.92 18.28 -14.99
CA ASP A 47 -18.06 17.89 -15.83
C ASP A 47 -17.58 17.24 -17.13
N ALA A 48 -16.58 17.84 -17.79
CA ALA A 48 -15.96 17.26 -18.99
C ALA A 48 -15.31 15.89 -18.71
N LEU A 49 -14.62 15.72 -17.57
CA LEU A 49 -14.09 14.42 -17.16
C LEU A 49 -15.21 13.39 -16.97
N LEU A 50 -16.32 13.75 -16.33
CA LEU A 50 -17.44 12.85 -16.13
C LEU A 50 -18.09 12.45 -17.44
N GLU A 51 -18.29 13.39 -18.36
CA GLU A 51 -18.79 13.11 -19.71
C GLU A 51 -17.86 12.12 -20.42
N LEU A 52 -16.54 12.30 -20.32
CA LEU A 52 -15.57 11.36 -20.89
C LEU A 52 -15.67 9.96 -20.25
N LEU A 53 -15.89 9.88 -18.93
CA LEU A 53 -16.10 8.62 -18.22
C LEU A 53 -17.41 7.95 -18.65
N GLU A 54 -18.51 8.69 -18.77
CA GLU A 54 -19.80 8.19 -19.24
C GLU A 54 -19.69 7.66 -20.68
N GLN A 55 -19.09 8.43 -21.58
CA GLN A 55 -18.87 7.97 -22.94
C GLN A 55 -17.96 6.73 -23.00
N ALA A 56 -16.96 6.63 -22.12
CA ALA A 56 -16.13 5.43 -22.03
C ALA A 56 -16.94 4.22 -21.55
N VAL A 57 -17.88 4.40 -20.62
CA VAL A 57 -18.83 3.36 -20.20
C VAL A 57 -19.75 2.96 -21.35
N GLU A 58 -20.33 3.91 -22.08
CA GLU A 58 -21.19 3.65 -23.24
C GLU A 58 -20.48 2.88 -24.34
N ARG A 59 -19.22 3.24 -24.63
CA ARG A 59 -18.34 2.53 -25.57
C ARG A 59 -17.84 1.18 -25.03
N LYS A 60 -18.20 0.82 -23.79
CA LYS A 60 -17.76 -0.39 -23.08
C LYS A 60 -16.24 -0.46 -22.95
N GLN A 61 -15.59 0.66 -22.70
CA GLN A 61 -14.16 0.80 -22.48
C GLN A 61 -13.82 0.94 -20.99
N LEU A 62 -14.83 1.17 -20.15
CA LEU A 62 -14.74 1.29 -18.70
C LEU A 62 -15.99 0.67 -18.07
N GLY A 63 -15.84 -0.09 -16.97
CA GLY A 63 -16.98 -0.62 -16.23
C GLY A 63 -17.73 0.49 -15.49
N GLY A 64 -16.99 1.24 -14.67
CA GLY A 64 -17.46 2.43 -13.96
C GLY A 64 -16.33 3.10 -13.19
N ALA A 65 -16.63 4.22 -12.54
CA ALA A 65 -15.67 4.98 -11.74
C ALA A 65 -16.36 5.69 -10.57
N VAL A 66 -15.60 5.93 -9.50
CA VAL A 66 -15.95 6.88 -8.44
C VAL A 66 -14.89 7.99 -8.45
N VAL A 67 -15.34 9.23 -8.50
CA VAL A 67 -14.50 10.44 -8.54
C VAL A 67 -14.79 11.27 -7.29
N LEU A 68 -13.74 11.58 -6.53
CA LEU A 68 -13.80 12.36 -5.31
C LEU A 68 -12.82 13.54 -5.42
N LEU A 69 -13.27 14.75 -5.06
CA LEU A 69 -12.38 15.89 -4.85
C LEU A 69 -12.61 16.48 -3.47
N ALA A 70 -11.53 16.59 -2.72
CA ALA A 70 -11.49 17.24 -1.43
C ALA A 70 -10.51 18.41 -1.44
N ARG A 71 -10.81 19.44 -0.66
CA ARG A 71 -9.94 20.60 -0.46
C ARG A 71 -10.15 21.14 0.95
N ASP A 72 -9.05 21.46 1.63
CA ASP A 72 -9.06 22.05 2.97
C ASP A 72 -9.92 21.24 3.97
N GLY A 73 -9.81 19.90 3.92
CA GLY A 73 -10.55 18.96 4.77
C GLY A 73 -12.03 18.78 4.42
N LYS A 74 -12.50 19.38 3.31
CA LYS A 74 -13.90 19.31 2.87
C LYS A 74 -14.06 18.51 1.61
N LEU A 75 -15.04 17.60 1.61
CA LEU A 75 -15.48 16.86 0.44
C LEU A 75 -16.36 17.79 -0.41
N GLY A 76 -15.76 18.42 -1.42
CA GLY A 76 -16.47 19.34 -2.32
C GLY A 76 -17.13 18.66 -3.50
N TYR A 77 -16.72 17.44 -3.84
CA TYR A 77 -17.25 16.72 -4.99
C TYR A 77 -17.16 15.20 -4.82
N LEU A 78 -18.24 14.47 -5.11
CA LEU A 78 -18.29 13.01 -5.13
C LEU A 78 -19.29 12.54 -6.19
N SER A 79 -18.84 11.72 -7.14
CA SER A 79 -19.70 11.16 -8.19
C SER A 79 -19.32 9.72 -8.49
N ALA A 80 -20.33 8.89 -8.75
CA ALA A 80 -20.18 7.54 -9.26
C ALA A 80 -20.78 7.46 -10.68
N LYS A 81 -20.07 6.84 -11.62
CA LYS A 81 -20.49 6.67 -13.03
C LYS A 81 -20.35 5.21 -13.44
N GLY A 82 -21.25 4.76 -14.32
CA GLY A 82 -21.26 3.40 -14.86
C GLY A 82 -21.67 2.33 -13.86
N PHE A 83 -21.00 1.17 -13.92
CA PHE A 83 -21.41 -0.06 -13.26
C PHE A 83 -20.32 -0.60 -12.35
N GLN A 84 -20.72 -1.06 -11.16
CA GLN A 84 -19.92 -1.92 -10.31
C GLN A 84 -19.76 -3.32 -10.94
N ASP A 85 -20.80 -3.81 -11.60
CA ASP A 85 -20.84 -5.05 -12.38
C ASP A 85 -21.68 -4.81 -13.64
N VAL A 86 -21.02 -4.77 -14.79
CA VAL A 86 -21.61 -4.50 -16.11
C VAL A 86 -22.54 -5.64 -16.54
N GLU A 87 -22.13 -6.89 -16.34
CA GLU A 87 -22.91 -8.07 -16.73
C GLU A 87 -24.20 -8.18 -15.92
N ALA A 88 -24.15 -7.85 -14.63
CA ALA A 88 -25.32 -7.83 -13.75
C ALA A 88 -26.15 -6.53 -13.85
N GLY A 89 -25.70 -5.54 -14.62
CA GLY A 89 -26.33 -4.22 -14.69
C GLY A 89 -26.33 -3.47 -13.35
N LYS A 90 -25.40 -3.80 -12.45
CA LYS A 90 -25.32 -3.19 -11.11
C LYS A 90 -24.64 -1.83 -11.19
N ALA A 91 -25.39 -0.77 -10.91
CA ALA A 91 -24.87 0.59 -10.91
C ALA A 91 -23.69 0.76 -9.94
N MET A 92 -22.73 1.60 -10.33
CA MET A 92 -21.63 2.02 -9.46
C MET A 92 -22.18 2.87 -8.33
N ALA A 93 -21.79 2.55 -7.09
CA ALA A 93 -22.12 3.35 -5.91
C ALA A 93 -20.87 4.08 -5.38
N SER A 94 -21.06 5.23 -4.73
CA SER A 94 -19.94 6.03 -4.20
C SER A 94 -19.15 5.32 -3.09
N ASP A 95 -19.76 4.33 -2.43
CA ASP A 95 -19.17 3.50 -1.39
C ASP A 95 -18.70 2.13 -1.93
N THR A 96 -18.58 1.98 -3.26
CA THR A 96 -18.02 0.79 -3.88
C THR A 96 -16.58 0.56 -3.38
N LEU A 97 -16.24 -0.70 -3.11
CA LEU A 97 -14.90 -1.12 -2.73
C LEU A 97 -14.08 -1.49 -3.97
N PHE A 98 -12.81 -1.11 -3.95
CA PHE A 98 -11.86 -1.37 -5.02
C PHE A 98 -10.64 -2.09 -4.47
N ARG A 99 -10.11 -3.02 -5.26
CA ARG A 99 -8.75 -3.54 -5.05
C ARG A 99 -7.81 -2.42 -5.45
N ILE A 100 -7.08 -1.85 -4.50
CA ILE A 100 -6.32 -0.62 -4.75
C ILE A 100 -4.86 -0.91 -5.16
N ALA A 101 -4.43 -2.18 -5.15
CA ALA A 101 -3.12 -2.62 -5.60
C ALA A 101 -2.00 -1.72 -5.02
N SER A 102 -1.14 -1.15 -5.86
CA SER A 102 -0.01 -0.31 -5.46
C SER A 102 -0.35 0.93 -4.64
N MET A 103 -1.61 1.35 -4.57
CA MET A 103 -2.06 2.36 -3.60
C MET A 103 -2.00 1.85 -2.15
N SER A 104 -1.70 0.56 -1.92
CA SER A 104 -1.34 0.06 -0.60
C SER A 104 -0.01 0.64 -0.10
N LYS A 105 0.89 1.01 -1.02
CA LYS A 105 2.26 1.40 -0.67
C LYS A 105 2.33 2.67 0.19
N PRO A 106 1.62 3.78 -0.14
CA PRO A 106 1.59 4.95 0.74
C PRO A 106 1.12 4.63 2.16
N VAL A 107 0.10 3.77 2.31
CA VAL A 107 -0.41 3.35 3.63
C VAL A 107 0.66 2.58 4.41
N THR A 108 1.36 1.64 3.77
CA THR A 108 2.49 0.92 4.36
C THR A 108 3.64 1.86 4.72
N SER A 109 3.97 2.83 3.87
CA SER A 109 5.01 3.81 4.16
C SER A 109 4.65 4.69 5.36
N VAL A 110 3.38 5.11 5.50
CA VAL A 110 2.91 5.82 6.70
C VAL A 110 3.05 4.94 7.94
N ALA A 111 2.72 3.66 7.86
CA ALA A 111 2.89 2.72 8.98
C ALA A 111 4.37 2.59 9.41
N VAL A 112 5.32 2.61 8.46
CA VAL A 112 6.76 2.67 8.76
C VAL A 112 7.13 3.99 9.44
N MET A 113 6.64 5.14 8.94
CA MET A 113 6.93 6.44 9.54
C MET A 113 6.35 6.57 10.95
N ILE A 114 5.20 5.96 11.24
CA ILE A 114 4.67 5.86 12.60
C ILE A 114 5.65 5.15 13.55
N LEU A 115 6.33 4.09 13.08
CA LEU A 115 7.37 3.42 13.88
C LEU A 115 8.64 4.26 14.03
N VAL A 116 8.94 5.12 13.05
CA VAL A 116 10.03 6.12 13.16
C VAL A 116 9.70 7.14 14.25
N ASP A 117 8.48 7.69 14.22
CA ASP A 117 8.02 8.67 15.22
C ASP A 117 7.92 8.05 16.63
N ASP A 118 7.56 6.78 16.73
CA ASP A 118 7.61 6.00 17.99
C ASP A 118 9.06 5.74 18.48
N GLY A 119 10.09 6.10 17.72
CA GLY A 119 11.50 5.84 18.03
C GLY A 119 11.90 4.37 17.95
N LYS A 120 11.10 3.53 17.26
CA LYS A 120 11.33 2.08 17.16
C LYS A 120 12.25 1.69 16.01
N LEU A 121 12.38 2.54 15.00
CA LEU A 121 13.32 2.35 13.89
C LEU A 121 13.81 3.70 13.33
N SER A 122 14.98 3.71 12.69
CA SER A 122 15.44 4.82 11.86
C SER A 122 15.32 4.47 10.38
N VAL A 123 15.00 5.45 9.53
CA VAL A 123 15.04 5.25 8.06
C VAL A 123 16.46 4.90 7.56
N THR A 124 17.48 5.24 8.32
CA THR A 124 18.88 4.90 8.01
C THR A 124 19.33 3.55 8.57
N ASP A 125 18.48 2.86 9.37
CA ASP A 125 18.82 1.54 9.86
C ASP A 125 19.00 0.56 8.69
N PRO A 126 20.00 -0.33 8.74
CA PRO A 126 20.08 -1.43 7.80
C PRO A 126 18.90 -2.39 8.03
N VAL A 127 18.28 -2.87 6.96
CA VAL A 127 17.15 -3.82 7.00
C VAL A 127 17.54 -5.09 7.76
N SER A 128 18.80 -5.51 7.63
CA SER A 128 19.36 -6.70 8.29
C SER A 128 19.39 -6.63 9.82
N LYS A 129 19.24 -5.43 10.41
CA LYS A 129 19.04 -5.26 11.87
C LYS A 129 17.78 -5.95 12.37
N TYR A 130 16.74 -5.99 11.54
CA TYR A 130 15.42 -6.53 11.88
C TYR A 130 15.11 -7.82 11.10
N LEU A 131 15.65 -7.96 9.89
CA LEU A 131 15.52 -9.12 9.02
C LEU A 131 16.91 -9.66 8.66
N PRO A 132 17.56 -10.43 9.56
CA PRO A 132 18.94 -10.89 9.38
C PRO A 132 19.22 -11.64 8.07
N GLU A 133 18.19 -12.20 7.44
CA GLU A 133 18.25 -12.80 6.10
C GLU A 133 18.72 -11.83 5.00
N PHE A 134 18.58 -10.51 5.20
CA PHE A 134 19.11 -9.48 4.30
C PHE A 134 20.59 -9.13 4.56
N LYS A 135 21.30 -9.86 5.43
CA LYS A 135 22.75 -9.67 5.60
C LYS A 135 23.51 -10.18 4.38
N ASN A 136 24.64 -9.54 4.04
CA ASN A 136 25.59 -10.00 3.02
C ASN A 136 24.97 -10.22 1.62
N GLN A 137 24.05 -9.34 1.24
CA GLN A 137 23.44 -9.36 -0.08
C GLN A 137 24.49 -9.30 -1.18
N LYS A 138 24.18 -9.96 -2.30
CA LYS A 138 24.98 -9.91 -3.52
C LYS A 138 24.18 -9.22 -4.61
N VAL A 139 24.87 -8.64 -5.57
CA VAL A 139 24.31 -8.03 -6.77
C VAL A 139 24.65 -8.90 -7.96
N LEU A 140 23.66 -9.26 -8.78
CA LEU A 140 23.91 -9.90 -10.06
C LEU A 140 24.22 -8.83 -11.11
N MET A 141 25.47 -8.77 -11.55
CA MET A 141 25.93 -7.85 -12.58
C MET A 141 25.40 -8.29 -13.95
N GLN A 142 24.52 -7.51 -14.56
CA GLN A 142 23.84 -7.92 -15.79
C GLN A 142 24.78 -8.14 -16.99
N GLU A 143 25.86 -7.38 -17.10
CA GLU A 143 26.79 -7.49 -18.23
C GLU A 143 27.70 -8.73 -18.12
N SER A 144 28.21 -9.02 -16.93
CA SER A 144 29.16 -10.12 -16.70
C SER A 144 28.49 -11.40 -16.22
N GLY A 145 27.26 -11.34 -15.71
CA GLY A 145 26.60 -12.44 -15.00
C GLY A 145 27.25 -12.77 -13.64
N GLU A 146 28.19 -11.94 -13.17
CA GLU A 146 28.91 -12.17 -11.92
C GLU A 146 28.08 -11.76 -10.70
N LEU A 147 28.22 -12.52 -9.62
CA LEU A 147 27.69 -12.16 -8.31
C LEU A 147 28.76 -11.45 -7.48
N VAL A 148 28.61 -10.14 -7.31
CA VAL A 148 29.50 -9.32 -6.48
C VAL A 148 28.86 -9.00 -5.14
N PRO A 149 29.63 -8.84 -4.04
CA PRO A 149 29.08 -8.34 -2.79
C PRO A 149 28.44 -6.97 -2.96
N ALA A 150 27.31 -6.73 -2.28
CA ALA A 150 26.76 -5.39 -2.19
C ALA A 150 27.74 -4.47 -1.45
N THR A 151 27.95 -3.25 -1.94
CA THR A 151 28.92 -2.30 -1.35
C THR A 151 28.48 -1.75 0.00
N ARG A 152 27.18 -1.84 0.30
CA ARG A 152 26.58 -1.53 1.60
C ARG A 152 25.28 -2.33 1.79
N GLU A 153 24.79 -2.36 3.02
CA GLU A 153 23.50 -2.97 3.32
C GLU A 153 22.33 -2.12 2.82
N ILE A 154 21.22 -2.77 2.49
CA ILE A 154 19.94 -2.10 2.19
C ILE A 154 19.47 -1.41 3.47
N THR A 155 19.04 -0.16 3.36
CA THR A 155 18.43 0.61 4.46
C THR A 155 16.91 0.66 4.34
N VAL A 156 16.22 1.04 5.41
CA VAL A 156 14.76 1.27 5.37
C VAL A 156 14.41 2.39 4.36
N HIS A 157 15.24 3.42 4.26
CA HIS A 157 15.11 4.48 3.25
C HIS A 157 15.13 3.88 1.84
N ASP A 158 16.06 2.97 1.54
CA ASP A 158 16.12 2.34 0.21
C ASP A 158 14.85 1.56 -0.13
N LEU A 159 14.20 0.97 0.87
CA LEU A 159 12.92 0.32 0.65
C LEU A 159 11.81 1.35 0.37
N LEU A 160 11.74 2.43 1.16
CA LEU A 160 10.76 3.51 1.00
C LEU A 160 10.89 4.22 -0.36
N THR A 161 12.10 4.35 -0.88
CA THR A 161 12.39 5.05 -2.14
C THR A 161 12.54 4.12 -3.33
N HIS A 162 12.32 2.81 -3.16
CA HIS A 162 12.55 1.81 -4.22
C HIS A 162 13.97 1.89 -4.81
N THR A 163 14.99 2.09 -3.96
CA THR A 163 16.41 2.08 -4.35
C THR A 163 17.18 0.89 -3.75
N SER A 164 16.46 -0.13 -3.28
CA SER A 164 17.05 -1.31 -2.62
C SER A 164 17.71 -2.31 -3.57
N GLY A 165 17.40 -2.25 -4.88
CA GLY A 165 17.76 -3.28 -5.86
C GLY A 165 16.80 -4.48 -5.92
N LEU A 166 15.74 -4.47 -5.11
CA LEU A 166 14.63 -5.42 -5.23
C LEU A 166 13.72 -5.04 -6.40
N THR A 167 13.24 -6.04 -7.14
CA THR A 167 12.30 -5.84 -8.26
C THR A 167 11.00 -6.63 -8.01
N TYR A 168 10.10 -6.60 -8.98
CA TYR A 168 8.98 -7.53 -9.09
C TYR A 168 9.32 -8.67 -10.05
N ARG A 169 8.72 -9.85 -9.87
CA ARG A 169 8.87 -10.98 -10.81
C ARG A 169 8.43 -10.57 -12.21
N PHE A 170 7.32 -9.83 -12.32
CA PHE A 170 6.84 -9.35 -13.62
C PHE A 170 7.66 -8.21 -14.26
N MET A 171 8.58 -7.59 -13.52
CA MET A 171 9.52 -6.58 -14.03
C MET A 171 10.96 -7.10 -14.11
N ALA A 172 11.18 -8.35 -13.72
CA ALA A 172 12.49 -8.93 -13.69
C ALA A 172 13.04 -9.10 -15.12
N GLN A 173 14.31 -8.74 -15.33
CA GLN A 173 14.91 -8.83 -16.65
C GLN A 173 15.53 -10.21 -16.87
N LYS A 174 15.55 -10.68 -18.12
CA LYS A 174 16.25 -11.92 -18.47
C LYS A 174 17.77 -11.73 -18.37
N PRO A 175 18.53 -12.70 -17.80
CA PRO A 175 18.07 -14.00 -17.28
C PRO A 175 17.74 -14.01 -15.77
N PHE A 176 17.72 -12.85 -15.11
CA PHE A 176 17.45 -12.72 -13.67
C PHE A 176 16.03 -13.17 -13.28
N ASP A 177 15.04 -12.96 -14.16
CA ASP A 177 13.66 -13.45 -14.02
C ASP A 177 13.59 -14.91 -13.54
N GLN A 178 14.43 -15.78 -14.08
CA GLN A 178 14.49 -17.21 -13.72
C GLN A 178 14.76 -17.45 -12.24
N LEU A 179 15.46 -16.55 -11.55
CA LEU A 179 15.70 -16.65 -10.11
C LEU A 179 14.41 -16.47 -9.32
N TYR A 180 13.61 -15.46 -9.69
CA TYR A 180 12.32 -15.20 -9.04
C TYR A 180 11.32 -16.31 -9.34
N HIS A 181 11.37 -16.89 -10.54
CA HIS A 181 10.57 -18.08 -10.87
C HIS A 181 10.94 -19.30 -10.03
N LYS A 182 12.23 -19.63 -9.94
CA LYS A 182 12.71 -20.82 -9.20
C LYS A 182 12.45 -20.72 -7.70
N ALA A 183 12.47 -19.50 -7.15
CA ALA A 183 12.18 -19.25 -5.75
C ALA A 183 10.68 -19.06 -5.46
N ASP A 184 9.82 -19.19 -6.47
CA ASP A 184 8.36 -19.00 -6.39
C ASP A 184 7.97 -17.68 -5.71
N ILE A 185 8.62 -16.58 -6.11
CA ILE A 185 8.33 -15.26 -5.55
C ILE A 185 6.92 -14.81 -5.94
N CYS A 186 6.16 -14.36 -4.93
CA CYS A 186 4.83 -13.78 -5.10
C CYS A 186 4.88 -12.25 -5.12
N ASP A 187 4.25 -11.65 -6.13
CA ASP A 187 4.18 -10.18 -6.33
C ASP A 187 3.08 -9.48 -5.51
N GLY A 188 2.33 -10.23 -4.69
CA GLY A 188 1.32 -9.68 -3.77
C GLY A 188 -0.10 -9.55 -4.32
N LEU A 189 -0.35 -9.93 -5.58
CA LEU A 189 -1.66 -9.87 -6.25
C LEU A 189 -2.42 -11.21 -6.26
N ILE A 190 -1.85 -12.23 -5.61
CA ILE A 190 -2.45 -13.54 -5.34
C ILE A 190 -2.24 -13.90 -3.87
N ARG A 191 -2.89 -14.99 -3.43
CA ARG A 191 -2.65 -15.61 -2.12
C ARG A 191 -1.87 -16.91 -2.29
N PRO A 192 -0.56 -16.93 -2.02
CA PRO A 192 0.22 -18.16 -2.09
C PRO A 192 -0.09 -19.06 -0.87
N ALA A 193 0.38 -20.31 -0.93
CA ALA A 193 0.25 -21.27 0.18
C ALA A 193 1.25 -21.00 1.33
N PHE A 194 2.21 -20.10 1.12
CA PHE A 194 3.20 -19.67 2.09
C PHE A 194 2.87 -18.29 2.69
N THR A 195 3.53 -17.96 3.78
CA THR A 195 3.38 -16.71 4.54
C THR A 195 4.17 -15.56 3.92
N MET A 196 3.85 -14.32 4.30
CA MET A 196 4.64 -13.15 3.93
C MET A 196 6.10 -13.26 4.40
N ALA A 197 6.32 -13.79 5.61
CA ALA A 197 7.66 -14.03 6.14
C ALA A 197 8.46 -15.04 5.29
N GLU A 198 7.82 -16.07 4.74
CA GLU A 198 8.45 -17.00 3.80
C GLU A 198 8.78 -16.34 2.47
N ASN A 199 7.85 -15.55 1.89
CA ASN A 199 8.12 -14.82 0.64
C ASN A 199 9.31 -13.87 0.78
N VAL A 200 9.36 -13.10 1.88
CA VAL A 200 10.47 -12.17 2.17
C VAL A 200 11.79 -12.92 2.38
N ARG A 201 11.78 -14.08 3.02
CA ARG A 201 12.98 -14.92 3.17
C ARG A 201 13.46 -15.48 1.83
N HIS A 202 12.55 -15.93 0.97
CA HIS A 202 12.88 -16.37 -0.38
C HIS A 202 13.49 -15.22 -1.18
N LEU A 203 12.90 -14.03 -1.09
CA LEU A 203 13.40 -12.82 -1.74
C LEU A 203 14.81 -12.44 -1.26
N ALA A 204 15.06 -12.47 0.06
CA ALA A 204 16.36 -12.16 0.65
C ALA A 204 17.46 -13.17 0.29
N ALA A 205 17.10 -14.40 -0.08
CA ALA A 205 18.05 -15.42 -0.51
C ALA A 205 18.54 -15.22 -1.96
N LEU A 206 17.88 -14.35 -2.73
CA LEU A 206 18.24 -14.05 -4.11
C LEU A 206 19.21 -12.86 -4.17
N PRO A 207 20.07 -12.79 -5.21
CA PRO A 207 20.81 -11.58 -5.48
C PRO A 207 19.86 -10.43 -5.84
N LEU A 208 20.32 -9.20 -5.65
CA LEU A 208 19.64 -8.01 -6.13
C LEU A 208 19.78 -7.91 -7.66
N GLN A 209 18.71 -7.47 -8.33
CA GLN A 209 18.75 -7.25 -9.77
C GLN A 209 19.42 -5.91 -10.02
N HIS A 210 20.48 -5.86 -10.83
CA HIS A 210 20.97 -4.57 -11.24
C HIS A 210 21.57 -4.47 -12.65
N LEU A 211 20.99 -3.53 -13.41
CA LEU A 211 21.57 -2.84 -14.56
C LEU A 211 22.78 -1.95 -14.11
N GLN A 212 23.84 -2.51 -13.52
CA GLN A 212 25.10 -1.82 -13.12
C GLN A 212 25.16 -0.99 -11.81
N HIS A 213 24.19 -1.05 -10.89
CA HIS A 213 24.22 -0.22 -9.67
C HIS A 213 24.09 -1.03 -8.35
N GLN A 214 24.35 -0.37 -7.23
CA GLN A 214 24.41 -0.90 -5.87
C GLN A 214 23.21 -0.39 -5.03
N PRO A 215 22.89 -0.97 -3.86
CA PRO A 215 21.86 -0.40 -3.00
C PRO A 215 22.00 1.13 -2.82
N GLY A 216 20.92 1.85 -3.09
CA GLY A 216 20.78 3.31 -3.03
C GLY A 216 21.22 4.10 -4.25
N SER A 217 21.68 3.45 -5.31
CA SER A 217 22.26 4.18 -6.46
C SER A 217 21.34 4.27 -7.68
N ALA A 218 20.23 3.53 -7.72
CA ALA A 218 19.21 3.69 -8.75
C ALA A 218 17.81 3.34 -8.24
N TYR A 219 16.80 3.92 -8.86
CA TYR A 219 15.41 3.55 -8.66
C TYR A 219 15.06 2.27 -9.43
N GLN A 220 14.46 1.32 -8.74
CA GLN A 220 13.89 0.09 -9.29
C GLN A 220 12.61 -0.24 -8.53
N TYR A 221 11.47 -0.13 -9.22
CA TYR A 221 10.19 -0.51 -8.64
C TYR A 221 10.14 -2.02 -8.38
N GLY A 222 9.59 -2.42 -7.24
CA GLY A 222 9.70 -3.81 -6.79
C GLY A 222 9.05 -4.10 -5.44
N LEU A 223 9.37 -5.27 -4.90
CA LEU A 223 8.84 -5.82 -3.64
C LEU A 223 9.34 -5.13 -2.36
N SER A 224 10.01 -3.98 -2.47
CA SER A 224 10.50 -3.23 -1.31
C SER A 224 9.42 -2.95 -0.27
N THR A 225 8.19 -2.66 -0.70
CA THR A 225 7.11 -2.32 0.23
C THR A 225 6.52 -3.54 0.94
N ASP A 226 6.63 -4.73 0.36
CA ASP A 226 6.29 -5.99 1.04
C ASP A 226 7.32 -6.30 2.15
N VAL A 227 8.59 -6.00 1.90
CA VAL A 227 9.65 -6.06 2.94
C VAL A 227 9.37 -5.02 4.04
N LEU A 228 8.90 -3.81 3.72
CA LEU A 228 8.46 -2.83 4.72
C LEU A 228 7.29 -3.34 5.56
N GLY A 229 6.31 -3.99 4.93
CA GLY A 229 5.23 -4.67 5.63
C GLY A 229 5.77 -5.68 6.64
N ARG A 230 6.74 -6.51 6.22
CA ARG A 230 7.37 -7.48 7.11
C ARG A 230 8.19 -6.85 8.24
N LEU A 231 8.86 -5.72 7.99
CA LEU A 231 9.55 -4.96 9.05
C LEU A 231 8.57 -4.47 10.12
N ILE A 232 7.40 -3.96 9.72
CA ILE A 232 6.35 -3.55 10.64
C ILE A 232 5.94 -4.71 11.54
N GLU A 233 5.73 -5.90 10.96
CA GLU A 233 5.34 -7.08 11.74
C GLU A 233 6.39 -7.46 12.78
N VAL A 234 7.67 -7.50 12.39
CA VAL A 234 8.77 -7.87 13.29
C VAL A 234 8.94 -6.87 14.41
N ILE A 235 8.88 -5.56 14.11
CA ILE A 235 9.14 -4.49 15.08
C ILE A 235 7.96 -4.29 16.03
N SER A 236 6.72 -4.44 15.53
CA SER A 236 5.51 -4.25 16.33
C SER A 236 5.08 -5.50 17.10
N GLY A 237 5.45 -6.70 16.63
CA GLY A 237 4.95 -7.97 17.14
C GLY A 237 3.49 -8.26 16.75
N GLN A 238 2.94 -7.54 15.77
CA GLN A 238 1.56 -7.68 15.28
C GLN A 238 1.60 -8.05 13.79
N ASP A 239 0.56 -8.71 13.27
CA ASP A 239 0.40 -8.80 11.81
C ASP A 239 0.13 -7.41 11.20
N LEU A 240 0.38 -7.27 9.90
CA LEU A 240 0.31 -5.98 9.21
C LEU A 240 -1.09 -5.36 9.26
N GLU A 241 -2.14 -6.16 9.09
CA GLU A 241 -3.53 -5.67 9.17
C GLU A 241 -3.85 -5.15 10.58
N THR A 242 -3.50 -5.90 11.62
CA THR A 242 -3.73 -5.51 13.02
C THR A 242 -3.03 -4.20 13.34
N PHE A 243 -1.77 -4.04 12.90
CA PHE A 243 -1.02 -2.81 13.11
C PHE A 243 -1.68 -1.62 12.39
N MET A 244 -1.97 -1.75 11.09
CA MET A 244 -2.58 -0.68 10.30
C MET A 244 -3.98 -0.33 10.79
N ARG A 245 -4.78 -1.33 11.18
CA ARG A 245 -6.12 -1.10 11.74
C ARG A 245 -6.05 -0.22 12.97
N LYS A 246 -5.20 -0.59 13.92
CA LYS A 246 -5.05 0.14 15.19
C LYS A 246 -4.40 1.52 15.02
N ARG A 247 -3.42 1.65 14.13
CA ARG A 247 -2.56 2.86 14.05
C ARG A 247 -2.98 3.84 12.95
N ILE A 248 -3.78 3.40 11.97
CA ILE A 248 -4.17 4.20 10.81
C ILE A 248 -5.69 4.13 10.62
N PHE A 249 -6.26 2.93 10.41
CA PHE A 249 -7.64 2.83 9.93
C PHE A 249 -8.66 3.28 10.98
N GLU A 250 -8.58 2.78 12.21
CA GLU A 250 -9.49 3.18 13.29
C GLU A 250 -9.35 4.66 13.64
N PRO A 251 -8.14 5.23 13.84
CA PRO A 251 -7.99 6.66 14.08
C PRO A 251 -8.56 7.52 12.96
N LEU A 252 -8.41 7.14 11.69
CA LEU A 252 -8.90 7.89 10.53
C LEU A 252 -10.36 7.57 10.14
N GLY A 253 -11.01 6.61 10.79
CA GLY A 253 -12.36 6.18 10.43
C GLY A 253 -12.46 5.42 9.11
N MET A 254 -11.37 4.78 8.66
CA MET A 254 -11.30 3.97 7.44
C MET A 254 -11.96 2.59 7.66
N ASN A 255 -13.29 2.60 7.79
CA ASN A 255 -14.10 1.43 8.12
C ASN A 255 -14.28 0.45 6.95
N ASP A 256 -13.79 0.78 5.77
CA ASP A 256 -13.95 0.06 4.52
C ASP A 256 -12.60 -0.26 3.82
N THR A 257 -11.50 -0.23 4.57
CA THR A 257 -10.17 -0.66 4.15
C THR A 257 -9.77 -2.00 4.77
N TYR A 258 -9.35 -2.96 3.94
CA TYR A 258 -9.09 -4.35 4.35
C TYR A 258 -7.97 -5.00 3.53
N PHE A 259 -7.16 -5.85 4.16
CA PHE A 259 -6.43 -6.91 3.45
C PHE A 259 -7.32 -8.13 3.24
N ASP A 260 -7.97 -8.58 4.33
CA ASP A 260 -8.91 -9.69 4.32
C ASP A 260 -10.35 -9.17 4.33
N LEU A 261 -10.94 -9.01 3.15
CA LEU A 261 -12.28 -8.46 2.98
C LEU A 261 -13.33 -9.33 3.72
N PRO A 262 -14.16 -8.73 4.59
CA PRO A 262 -15.27 -9.43 5.25
C PRO A 262 -16.32 -9.91 4.24
N ALA A 263 -16.92 -11.07 4.51
CA ALA A 263 -17.85 -11.71 3.57
C ALA A 263 -19.10 -10.87 3.32
N ASP A 264 -19.61 -10.16 4.33
CA ASP A 264 -20.75 -9.24 4.25
C ASP A 264 -20.44 -7.98 3.42
N LYS A 265 -19.16 -7.67 3.20
CA LYS A 265 -18.71 -6.53 2.36
C LYS A 265 -18.45 -6.92 0.91
N ALA A 266 -18.34 -8.22 0.61
CA ALA A 266 -18.00 -8.71 -0.74
C ALA A 266 -18.97 -8.20 -1.83
N ALA A 267 -20.25 -7.99 -1.49
CA ALA A 267 -21.24 -7.44 -2.42
C ALA A 267 -20.92 -6.00 -2.86
N ARG A 268 -20.12 -5.22 -2.12
CA ARG A 268 -19.72 -3.85 -2.49
C ARG A 268 -18.46 -3.82 -3.37
N LEU A 269 -17.80 -4.95 -3.60
CA LEU A 269 -16.55 -5.00 -4.35
C LEU A 269 -16.82 -4.86 -5.86
N ALA A 270 -16.11 -3.94 -6.52
CA ALA A 270 -16.16 -3.78 -7.97
C ALA A 270 -15.65 -5.03 -8.70
N VAL A 271 -16.31 -5.37 -9.81
CA VAL A 271 -15.79 -6.35 -10.76
C VAL A 271 -14.58 -5.77 -11.46
N VAL A 272 -13.54 -6.60 -11.63
CA VAL A 272 -12.34 -6.19 -12.36
C VAL A 272 -12.51 -6.55 -13.82
N TYR A 273 -12.22 -5.58 -14.67
CA TYR A 273 -12.23 -5.71 -16.11
C TYR A 273 -10.83 -5.49 -16.67
N GLU A 274 -10.57 -6.10 -17.81
CA GLU A 274 -9.37 -5.83 -18.61
C GLU A 274 -9.74 -5.33 -20.00
N SER A 275 -8.82 -4.59 -20.62
CA SER A 275 -9.01 -4.16 -22.01
C SER A 275 -8.80 -5.34 -22.96
N GLY A 276 -9.82 -5.65 -23.74
CA GLY A 276 -9.77 -6.55 -24.89
C GLY A 276 -9.03 -5.95 -26.08
N ALA A 277 -8.75 -6.80 -27.07
CA ALA A 277 -8.09 -6.42 -28.31
C ALA A 277 -8.91 -5.42 -29.15
N ASP A 278 -10.24 -5.43 -28.99
CA ASP A 278 -11.19 -4.50 -29.59
C ASP A 278 -11.35 -3.19 -28.79
N LYS A 279 -10.48 -2.97 -27.78
CA LYS A 279 -10.53 -1.85 -26.82
C LYS A 279 -11.79 -1.84 -25.94
N ARG A 280 -12.54 -2.94 -25.88
CA ARG A 280 -13.68 -3.09 -24.98
C ARG A 280 -13.29 -3.90 -23.76
N ILE A 281 -13.98 -3.66 -22.66
CA ILE A 281 -13.75 -4.37 -21.41
C ILE A 281 -14.21 -5.82 -21.51
N ASN A 282 -13.38 -6.71 -20.97
CA ASN A 282 -13.73 -8.10 -20.71
C ASN A 282 -13.64 -8.34 -19.21
N ARG A 283 -14.66 -8.96 -18.63
CA ARG A 283 -14.65 -9.34 -17.22
C ARG A 283 -13.53 -10.35 -16.96
N ILE A 284 -12.74 -10.09 -15.93
CA ILE A 284 -11.75 -11.05 -15.45
C ILE A 284 -12.47 -12.15 -14.66
N GLY A 285 -12.16 -13.41 -14.96
CA GLY A 285 -12.69 -14.57 -14.25
C GLY A 285 -12.25 -14.66 -12.79
N GLU A 286 -12.85 -15.57 -12.03
CA GLU A 286 -12.59 -15.73 -10.59
C GLU A 286 -11.32 -16.55 -10.28
N GLU A 287 -10.84 -17.32 -11.26
CA GLU A 287 -9.62 -18.11 -11.17
C GLU A 287 -8.37 -17.23 -11.17
N THR A 288 -7.25 -17.80 -10.70
CA THR A 288 -5.96 -17.12 -10.82
C THR A 288 -5.57 -17.01 -12.30
N VAL A 289 -5.23 -15.80 -12.73
CA VAL A 289 -4.80 -15.52 -14.09
C VAL A 289 -3.30 -15.22 -14.08
N THR A 290 -2.56 -15.86 -14.97
CA THR A 290 -1.15 -15.55 -15.24
C THR A 290 -1.02 -15.01 -16.66
N LYS A 291 -0.56 -13.76 -16.80
CA LYS A 291 -0.29 -13.10 -18.09
C LYS A 291 1.19 -12.71 -18.16
N GLY A 292 1.94 -13.44 -18.98
CA GLY A 292 3.39 -13.37 -18.93
C GLY A 292 3.86 -13.75 -17.52
N GLU A 293 4.65 -12.89 -16.90
CA GLU A 293 5.19 -13.13 -15.56
C GLU A 293 4.33 -12.59 -14.42
N LEU A 294 3.25 -11.86 -14.72
CA LEU A 294 2.32 -11.33 -13.73
C LEU A 294 1.22 -12.34 -13.44
N SER A 295 1.07 -12.71 -12.17
CA SER A 295 -0.07 -13.49 -11.68
C SER A 295 -0.94 -12.66 -10.76
N TYR A 296 -2.26 -12.71 -10.96
CA TYR A 296 -3.23 -12.03 -10.11
C TYR A 296 -4.51 -12.85 -9.96
N CYS A 297 -5.21 -12.63 -8.86
CA CYS A 297 -6.49 -13.29 -8.60
C CYS A 297 -7.48 -12.28 -8.03
N VAL A 298 -8.58 -12.03 -8.75
CA VAL A 298 -9.58 -11.05 -8.32
C VAL A 298 -10.32 -11.51 -7.07
N THR A 299 -10.39 -12.81 -6.79
CA THR A 299 -11.04 -13.29 -5.56
C THR A 299 -10.12 -13.26 -4.35
N SER A 300 -8.84 -12.92 -4.53
CA SER A 300 -7.84 -12.92 -3.45
C SER A 300 -8.26 -12.12 -2.21
N PRO A 301 -8.95 -10.97 -2.24
CA PRO A 301 -9.28 -10.28 -0.98
C PRO A 301 -10.22 -11.08 -0.06
N TYR A 302 -11.02 -12.02 -0.57
CA TYR A 302 -12.06 -12.72 0.21
C TYR A 302 -12.08 -14.26 0.04
N ARG A 303 -11.23 -14.83 -0.81
CA ARG A 303 -11.03 -16.27 -0.98
C ARG A 303 -9.55 -16.65 -0.85
N GLY A 304 -9.29 -17.90 -0.44
CA GLY A 304 -7.95 -18.44 -0.25
C GLY A 304 -7.43 -18.27 1.19
N GLN A 305 -6.13 -18.50 1.38
CA GLN A 305 -5.46 -18.43 2.68
C GLN A 305 -5.45 -16.99 3.22
N ARG A 306 -6.09 -16.76 4.36
CA ARG A 306 -6.08 -15.47 5.07
C ARG A 306 -4.71 -15.19 5.69
N GLY A 307 -4.41 -13.91 5.95
CA GLY A 307 -3.15 -13.49 6.61
C GLY A 307 -1.92 -13.26 5.73
N TYR A 308 -1.98 -13.48 4.40
CA TYR A 308 -0.93 -12.99 3.50
C TYR A 308 -1.19 -11.52 3.17
N HIS A 309 -0.65 -10.60 3.97
CA HIS A 309 -0.89 -9.15 3.85
C HIS A 309 0.23 -8.46 3.06
N SER A 310 0.05 -8.34 1.74
CA SER A 310 1.01 -7.63 0.87
C SER A 310 0.99 -6.12 1.12
N GLY A 311 2.03 -5.60 1.80
CA GLY A 311 2.20 -4.15 1.97
C GLY A 311 2.34 -3.39 0.63
N GLY A 312 2.72 -4.09 -0.43
CA GLY A 312 2.85 -3.53 -1.78
C GLY A 312 1.56 -3.47 -2.58
N ALA A 313 0.59 -4.37 -2.36
CA ALA A 313 -0.54 -4.54 -3.28
C ALA A 313 -1.86 -5.07 -2.67
N GLY A 314 -1.88 -5.43 -1.38
CA GLY A 314 -2.92 -6.29 -0.82
C GLY A 314 -4.21 -5.59 -0.37
N LEU A 315 -4.27 -4.25 -0.33
CA LEU A 315 -5.45 -3.56 0.20
C LEU A 315 -6.63 -3.51 -0.79
N THR A 316 -7.81 -3.63 -0.20
CA THR A 316 -9.09 -3.20 -0.75
C THR A 316 -9.54 -1.97 0.04
N SER A 317 -10.10 -0.95 -0.63
CA SER A 317 -10.55 0.28 0.02
C SER A 317 -11.73 0.93 -0.72
N SER A 318 -12.41 1.87 -0.07
CA SER A 318 -13.34 2.81 -0.69
C SER A 318 -12.60 4.09 -1.13
N ALA A 319 -13.23 4.89 -2.01
CA ALA A 319 -12.70 6.22 -2.37
C ALA A 319 -12.72 7.19 -1.17
N ALA A 320 -13.69 7.06 -0.26
CA ALA A 320 -13.83 7.90 0.91
C ALA A 320 -12.76 7.61 1.97
N ASP A 321 -12.43 6.33 2.19
CA ASP A 321 -11.40 5.92 3.14
C ASP A 321 -10.00 6.33 2.70
N TYR A 322 -9.76 6.40 1.39
CA TYR A 322 -8.44 6.71 0.85
C TYR A 322 -8.15 8.23 0.76
N ALA A 323 -9.20 9.06 0.82
CA ALA A 323 -9.12 10.52 0.65
C ALA A 323 -8.72 11.23 1.95
#